data_AF-A0A6A7KAL6-F1
#
_entry.id   AF-A0A6A7KAL6-F1
#
_cell.length_a   1.000
_cell.length_b   1.000
_cell.length_c   1.000
_cell.angle_alpha   90.00
_cell.angle_beta   90.00
_cell.angle_gamma   90.00
#
_symmetry.space_group_name_H-M   'P 1'
#
loop_
_entity.id
_entity.type
_entity.pdbx_description
1 polymer ?
#
loop_
_entity_poly.entity_id
_entity_poly.type
_entity_poly.pdbx_seq_one_letter_code
_entity_poly.pdbx_strand_id
1 'polypeptide(L)'
;MKICLLIDSDNQIYAYAPCHVLEEDGVEYHSPSLIVDGESQQLGCRMVMIDEEDIPNYYDLELWQCRWVEGNLEYCHEKVEFVEMSVLRDERNKAFAIGDKYQNFILWESLTEEQRQEYRNWREAWLNVTDNKVKPEKPIWFD
;
A
#
# COMPACT_ATOMS: atom_id res chain seq x y z
N MET A 1 -2.17 18.67 -17.68
CA MET A 1 -1.25 17.59 -18.11
C MET A 1 -2.07 16.34 -18.37
N LYS A 2 -1.68 15.47 -19.32
CA LYS A 2 -2.33 14.16 -19.50
C LYS A 2 -1.52 13.04 -18.89
N ILE A 3 -2.21 12.06 -18.33
CA ILE A 3 -1.63 10.89 -17.69
C ILE A 3 -2.13 9.65 -18.42
N CYS A 4 -1.22 8.73 -18.74
CA CYS A 4 -1.52 7.43 -19.28
C CYS A 4 -1.62 6.42 -18.13
N LEU A 5 -2.70 5.65 -18.11
CA LEU A 5 -3.00 4.61 -17.14
C LEU A 5 -3.08 3.26 -17.84
N LEU A 6 -2.47 2.24 -17.24
CA LEU A 6 -2.78 0.84 -17.51
C LEU A 6 -3.74 0.35 -16.43
N ILE A 7 -4.91 -0.10 -16.85
CA ILE A 7 -6.00 -0.58 -15.99
C ILE A 7 -6.16 -2.07 -16.24
N ASP A 8 -6.05 -2.90 -15.20
CA ASP A 8 -6.20 -4.36 -15.30
C ASP A 8 -7.67 -4.80 -15.45
N SER A 9 -7.90 -6.11 -15.57
CA SER A 9 -9.24 -6.69 -15.69
C SER A 9 -10.16 -6.43 -14.50
N ASP A 10 -9.59 -6.16 -13.32
CA ASP A 10 -10.31 -5.87 -12.08
C ASP A 10 -10.52 -4.35 -11.87
N ASN A 11 -10.27 -3.57 -12.92
CA ASN A 11 -10.32 -2.11 -12.96
C ASN A 11 -9.35 -1.42 -11.99
N GLN A 12 -8.26 -2.09 -11.59
CA GLN A 12 -7.23 -1.49 -10.77
C GLN A 12 -6.18 -0.79 -11.64
N ILE A 13 -5.57 0.27 -11.10
CA ILE A 13 -4.42 0.89 -11.75
C ILE A 13 -3.21 -0.03 -11.57
N TYR A 14 -2.75 -0.60 -12.68
CA TYR A 14 -1.58 -1.47 -12.75
C TYR A 14 -0.29 -0.65 -12.90
N ALA A 15 -0.31 0.35 -13.78
CA ALA A 15 0.79 1.29 -13.98
C ALA A 15 0.24 2.65 -14.44
N TYR A 16 1.02 3.70 -14.22
CA TYR A 16 0.70 5.04 -14.69
C TYR A 16 1.97 5.83 -15.00
N ALA A 17 1.89 6.73 -15.98
CA ALA A 17 2.98 7.65 -16.32
C ALA A 17 2.43 8.90 -17.03
N PRO A 18 3.11 10.06 -16.94
CA PRO A 18 2.76 11.24 -17.74
C PRO A 18 2.82 10.91 -19.23
N CYS A 19 1.86 11.40 -20.02
CA CYS A 19 1.90 11.27 -21.47
C CYS A 19 3.09 12.04 -22.07
N HIS A 20 3.58 11.60 -23.22
CA HIS A 20 4.49 12.42 -24.01
C HIS A 20 3.75 13.62 -24.58
N VAL A 21 4.42 14.77 -24.62
CA VAL A 21 3.95 15.98 -25.29
C VAL A 21 4.70 16.09 -26.61
N LEU A 22 3.96 16.09 -27.71
CA LEU A 22 4.48 16.18 -29.06
C LEU A 22 3.90 17.41 -29.74
N GLU A 23 4.65 17.99 -30.68
CA GLU A 23 4.23 19.14 -31.47
C GLU A 23 4.43 18.82 -32.95
N GLU A 24 3.37 18.97 -33.76
CA GLU A 24 3.41 18.79 -35.21
C GLU A 24 2.61 19.93 -35.86
N ASP A 25 3.23 20.59 -36.83
CA ASP A 25 2.67 21.78 -37.51
C ASP A 25 2.17 22.89 -36.56
N GLY A 26 2.81 23.05 -35.39
CA GLY A 26 2.46 24.03 -34.37
C GLY A 26 1.24 23.65 -33.51
N VAL A 27 0.77 22.39 -33.60
CA VAL A 27 -0.30 21.85 -32.78
C VAL A 27 0.27 20.85 -31.77
N GLU A 28 0.03 21.10 -30.49
CA GLU A 28 0.40 20.19 -29.41
C GLU A 28 -0.59 19.02 -29.33
N TYR A 29 -0.07 17.79 -29.23
CA TYR A 29 -0.85 16.60 -28.94
C TYR A 29 -0.13 15.70 -27.92
N HIS A 30 -0.94 14.92 -27.20
CA HIS A 30 -0.44 13.98 -26.21
C HIS A 30 -0.46 12.56 -26.77
N SER A 31 0.64 11.83 -26.59
CA SER A 31 0.71 10.41 -26.90
C SER A 31 0.98 9.58 -25.64
N PRO A 32 0.44 8.35 -25.55
CA PRO A 32 0.72 7.48 -24.43
C PRO A 32 2.22 7.19 -24.30
N SER A 33 2.73 7.25 -23.07
CA SER A 33 4.11 6.87 -22.73
C SER A 33 4.24 5.43 -22.25
N LEU A 34 3.12 4.79 -21.93
CA LEU A 34 3.05 3.37 -21.57
C LEU A 34 2.65 2.53 -22.78
N ILE A 35 3.05 1.26 -22.75
CA ILE A 35 2.66 0.24 -23.71
C ILE A 35 2.01 -0.92 -22.98
N VAL A 36 1.06 -1.58 -23.62
CA VAL A 36 0.54 -2.88 -23.16
C VAL A 36 1.52 -3.94 -23.63
N ASP A 37 2.42 -4.35 -22.75
CA ASP A 37 3.37 -5.43 -23.01
C ASP A 37 2.74 -6.82 -22.81
N GLY A 38 3.53 -7.88 -23.00
CA GLY A 38 3.03 -9.25 -22.91
C GLY A 38 2.52 -9.64 -21.52
N GLU A 39 3.07 -9.07 -20.45
CA GLU A 39 2.60 -9.30 -19.08
C GLU A 39 1.28 -8.56 -18.84
N SER A 40 1.22 -7.28 -19.21
CA SER A 40 0.02 -6.45 -19.13
C SER A 40 -1.13 -7.06 -19.95
N GLN A 41 -0.83 -7.65 -21.10
CA GLN A 41 -1.84 -8.32 -21.92
C GLN A 41 -2.42 -9.58 -21.25
N GLN A 42 -1.60 -10.34 -20.52
CA GLN A 42 -2.08 -11.50 -19.75
C GLN A 42 -2.98 -11.10 -18.59
N LEU A 43 -2.72 -9.92 -18.00
CA LEU A 43 -3.56 -9.30 -16.97
C LEU A 43 -4.82 -8.63 -17.54
N GLY A 44 -5.05 -8.71 -18.85
CA GLY A 44 -6.18 -8.06 -19.51
C GLY A 44 -6.12 -6.54 -19.45
N CYS A 45 -4.92 -5.97 -19.28
CA CYS A 45 -4.76 -4.53 -19.13
C CYS A 45 -5.21 -3.78 -20.38
N ARG A 46 -5.87 -2.64 -20.15
CA ARG A 46 -6.20 -1.65 -21.17
C ARG A 46 -5.57 -0.32 -20.83
N MET A 47 -5.27 0.44 -21.89
CA MET A 47 -4.70 1.76 -21.76
C MET A 47 -5.78 2.83 -21.80
N VAL A 48 -5.71 3.80 -20.89
CA VAL A 48 -6.59 4.97 -20.85
C VAL A 48 -5.75 6.22 -20.62
N MET A 49 -6.05 7.29 -21.34
CA MET A 49 -5.47 8.61 -21.08
C MET A 49 -6.53 9.49 -20.41
N ILE A 50 -6.14 10.14 -19.33
CA ILE A 50 -6.99 11.09 -18.60
C ILE A 50 -6.33 12.45 -18.50
N ASP A 51 -7.12 13.47 -18.23
CA ASP A 51 -6.58 14.75 -17.78
C ASP A 51 -6.30 14.69 -16.28
N GLU A 52 -5.27 15.42 -15.84
CA GLU A 52 -4.92 15.52 -14.41
C GLU A 52 -6.09 16.06 -13.56
N GLU A 53 -6.98 16.85 -14.17
CA GLU A 53 -8.21 17.36 -13.56
C GLU A 53 -9.24 16.27 -13.26
N ASP A 54 -9.16 15.12 -13.95
CA ASP A 54 -10.02 13.95 -13.72
C ASP A 54 -9.55 13.11 -12.53
N ILE A 55 -8.37 13.42 -11.96
CA ILE A 55 -7.88 12.76 -10.75
C ILE A 55 -8.67 13.26 -9.55
N PRO A 56 -9.24 12.37 -8.73
CA PRO A 56 -9.95 12.77 -7.53
C PRO A 56 -9.09 13.66 -6.63
N ASN A 57 -9.63 14.82 -6.24
CA ASN A 57 -8.91 15.75 -5.38
C ASN A 57 -9.00 15.32 -3.91
N TYR A 58 -8.16 14.34 -3.54
CA TYR A 58 -7.91 13.96 -2.15
C TYR A 58 -6.51 14.41 -1.72
N TYR A 59 -6.40 14.84 -0.47
CA TYR A 59 -5.11 15.17 0.14
C TYR A 59 -4.22 13.92 0.17
N ASP A 60 -2.97 14.04 -0.29
CA ASP A 60 -1.98 12.95 -0.40
C ASP A 60 -2.43 11.71 -1.22
N LEU A 61 -3.26 11.92 -2.25
CA LEU A 61 -3.68 10.85 -3.14
C LEU A 61 -2.52 10.29 -3.98
N GLU A 62 -2.39 8.97 -3.99
CA GLU A 62 -1.55 8.26 -4.96
C GLU A 62 -2.42 7.46 -5.94
N LEU A 63 -2.05 7.44 -7.23
CA LEU A 63 -2.90 6.83 -8.28
C LEU A 63 -3.16 5.34 -8.09
N TRP A 64 -2.24 4.60 -7.44
CA TRP A 64 -2.48 3.19 -7.12
C TRP A 64 -3.63 2.99 -6.14
N GLN A 65 -4.02 4.03 -5.38
CA GLN A 65 -5.16 4.02 -4.47
C GLN A 65 -6.50 4.16 -5.20
N CYS A 66 -6.47 4.47 -6.50
CA CYS A 66 -7.66 4.60 -7.31
C CYS A 66 -8.03 3.30 -8.03
N ARG A 67 -9.27 3.26 -8.50
CA ARG A 67 -9.80 2.26 -9.44
C ARG A 67 -10.59 2.96 -10.55
N TRP A 68 -10.73 2.28 -11.68
CA TRP A 68 -11.52 2.77 -12.81
C TRP A 68 -12.99 2.35 -12.69
N VAL A 69 -13.91 3.30 -12.71
CA VAL A 69 -15.35 3.02 -12.61
C VAL A 69 -16.07 3.85 -13.66
N GLU A 70 -16.71 3.16 -14.61
CA GLU A 70 -17.62 3.76 -15.59
C GLU A 70 -17.05 4.99 -16.33
N GLY A 71 -15.75 4.99 -16.63
CA GLY A 71 -15.12 6.10 -17.35
C GLY A 71 -14.39 7.12 -16.48
N ASN A 72 -14.38 6.93 -15.15
CA ASN A 72 -13.78 7.86 -14.20
C ASN A 72 -12.80 7.13 -13.26
N LEU A 73 -11.86 7.89 -12.69
CA LEU A 73 -11.09 7.45 -11.55
C LEU A 73 -11.87 7.68 -10.25
N GLU A 74 -11.92 6.66 -9.41
CA GLU A 74 -12.49 6.76 -8.06
C GLU A 74 -11.47 6.30 -7.03
N TYR A 75 -11.41 7.00 -5.90
CA TYR A 75 -10.63 6.56 -4.74
C TYR A 75 -11.19 5.25 -4.16
N CYS A 76 -10.32 4.26 -3.95
CA CYS A 76 -10.70 2.94 -3.47
C CYS A 76 -10.29 2.77 -2.00
N HIS A 77 -11.20 3.14 -1.08
CA HIS A 77 -10.94 3.03 0.37
C HIS A 77 -10.57 1.61 0.80
N GLU A 78 -11.28 0.60 0.27
CA GLU A 78 -11.04 -0.81 0.57
C GLU A 78 -9.63 -1.28 0.21
N LYS A 79 -9.09 -0.79 -0.92
CA LYS A 79 -7.72 -1.12 -1.36
C LYS A 79 -6.68 -0.51 -0.43
N VAL A 80 -6.87 0.75 -0.06
CA VAL A 80 -5.97 1.45 0.87
C VAL A 80 -5.98 0.76 2.23
N GLU A 81 -7.17 0.45 2.74
CA GLU A 81 -7.31 -0.28 4.00
C GLU A 81 -6.68 -1.69 3.91
N PHE A 82 -6.88 -2.42 2.82
CA PHE A 82 -6.25 -3.72 2.62
C PHE A 82 -4.71 -3.64 2.66
N VAL A 83 -4.11 -2.68 1.97
CA VAL A 83 -2.65 -2.48 1.95
C VAL A 83 -2.14 -2.06 3.33
N GLU A 84 -2.80 -1.09 3.99
CA GLU A 84 -2.47 -0.66 5.35
C GLU A 84 -2.46 -1.86 6.31
N MET A 85 -3.49 -2.69 6.25
CA MET A 85 -3.63 -3.89 7.07
C MET A 85 -2.57 -4.94 6.77
N SER A 86 -2.18 -5.09 5.50
CA SER A 86 -1.06 -5.96 5.11
C SER A 86 0.26 -5.48 5.70
N VAL A 87 0.53 -4.17 5.62
CA VAL A 87 1.74 -3.56 6.20
C VAL A 87 1.78 -3.78 7.71
N LEU A 88 0.67 -3.55 8.42
CA LEU A 88 0.59 -3.77 9.87
C LEU A 88 0.82 -5.24 10.24
N ARG A 89 0.29 -6.19 9.44
CA ARG A 89 0.54 -7.63 9.65
C ARG A 89 2.01 -7.98 9.45
N ASP A 90 2.65 -7.42 8.43
CA ASP A 90 4.08 -7.66 8.16
C ASP A 90 4.97 -7.09 9.24
N GLU A 91 4.70 -5.87 9.70
CA GLU A 91 5.40 -5.25 10.82
C GLU A 91 5.22 -6.04 12.11
N ARG A 92 4.00 -6.49 12.42
CA ARG A 92 3.73 -7.38 13.55
C ARG A 92 4.55 -8.67 13.45
N ASN A 93 4.60 -9.29 12.28
CA ASN A 93 5.37 -10.53 12.08
C ASN A 93 6.87 -10.28 12.28
N LYS A 94 7.40 -9.15 11.80
CA LYS A 94 8.80 -8.73 12.06
C LYS A 94 9.05 -8.48 13.53
N ALA A 95 8.11 -7.82 14.23
CA ALA A 95 8.20 -7.57 15.65
C ALA A 95 8.20 -8.89 16.46
N PHE A 96 7.30 -9.82 16.14
CA PHE A 96 7.25 -11.15 16.75
C PHE A 96 8.50 -11.97 16.48
N ALA A 97 9.09 -11.90 15.29
CA ALA A 97 10.36 -12.58 15.01
C ALA A 97 11.49 -12.14 15.98
N ILE A 98 11.45 -10.91 16.48
CA ILE A 98 12.40 -10.37 17.47
C ILE A 98 11.98 -10.75 18.90
N GLY A 99 10.71 -10.50 19.25
CA GLY A 99 10.21 -10.61 20.61
C GLY A 99 9.85 -12.03 21.06
N ASP A 100 9.48 -12.93 20.15
CA ASP A 100 8.97 -14.26 20.52
C ASP A 100 10.03 -15.19 21.11
N LYS A 101 11.31 -14.81 21.05
CA LYS A 101 12.37 -15.47 21.83
C LYS A 101 12.04 -15.52 23.33
N TYR A 102 11.35 -14.51 23.86
CA TYR A 102 10.97 -14.47 25.28
C TYR A 102 9.80 -15.42 25.62
N GLN A 103 9.14 -16.05 24.65
CA GLN A 103 8.23 -17.16 24.92
C GLN A 103 8.98 -18.45 25.28
N ASN A 104 10.29 -18.52 25.02
CA ASN A 104 11.10 -19.64 25.46
C ASN A 104 11.16 -19.70 26.98
N PHE A 105 10.87 -20.87 27.56
CA PHE A 105 10.82 -21.08 29.00
C PHE A 105 12.07 -20.59 29.75
N ILE A 106 13.27 -20.81 29.21
CA ILE A 106 14.53 -20.43 29.89
C ILE A 106 14.65 -18.91 29.97
N LEU A 107 14.37 -18.22 28.87
CA LEU A 107 14.41 -16.75 28.84
C LEU A 107 13.27 -16.16 29.67
N TRP A 108 12.08 -16.74 29.59
CA TRP A 108 10.93 -16.32 30.38
C TRP A 108 11.20 -16.37 31.89
N GLU A 109 11.83 -17.44 32.38
CA GLU A 109 12.19 -17.56 33.79
C GLU A 109 13.25 -16.55 34.24
N SER A 110 14.08 -16.06 33.31
CA SER A 110 15.08 -15.03 33.60
C SER A 110 14.52 -13.60 33.71
N LEU A 111 13.29 -13.35 33.23
CA LEU A 111 12.64 -12.05 33.28
C LEU A 111 12.06 -11.74 34.67
N THR A 112 12.11 -10.47 35.08
CA THR A 112 11.35 -10.00 36.26
C THR A 112 9.85 -10.00 35.98
N GLU A 113 9.04 -9.90 37.02
CA GLU A 113 7.58 -9.87 36.85
C GLU A 113 7.13 -8.62 36.06
N GLU A 114 7.79 -7.48 36.28
CA GLU A 114 7.54 -6.25 35.52
C GLU A 114 7.86 -6.45 34.03
N GLN A 115 9.01 -7.07 33.70
CA GLN A 115 9.38 -7.37 32.31
C GLN A 115 8.41 -8.35 31.66
N ARG A 116 7.94 -9.37 32.39
CA ARG A 116 6.92 -10.31 31.89
C ARG A 116 5.60 -9.59 31.59
N GLN A 117 5.19 -8.67 32.45
CA GLN A 117 3.99 -7.88 32.24
C GLN A 117 4.14 -6.92 31.05
N GLU A 118 5.26 -6.23 30.94
CA GLU A 118 5.57 -5.37 29.78
C GLU A 118 5.56 -6.17 28.46
N TYR A 119 6.18 -7.36 28.46
CA TYR A 119 6.15 -8.25 27.29
C TYR A 119 4.74 -8.67 26.91
N ARG A 120 3.91 -9.06 27.89
CA ARG A 120 2.52 -9.45 27.65
C ARG A 120 1.72 -8.30 27.04
N ASN A 121 1.82 -7.11 27.62
CA ASN A 121 1.14 -5.92 27.13
C ASN A 121 1.59 -5.56 25.70
N TRP A 122 2.90 -5.58 25.46
CA TRP A 122 3.47 -5.32 24.13
C TRP A 122 2.98 -6.33 23.09
N ARG A 123 2.98 -7.62 23.44
CA ARG A 123 2.56 -8.69 22.54
C ARG A 123 1.06 -8.62 22.25
N GLU A 124 0.24 -8.38 23.27
CA GLU A 124 -1.20 -8.20 23.12
C GLU A 124 -1.54 -6.97 22.26
N ALA A 125 -0.84 -5.84 22.46
CA ALA A 125 -1.02 -4.67 21.62
C ALA A 125 -0.68 -4.96 20.15
N TRP A 126 0.38 -5.72 19.88
CA TRP A 126 0.70 -6.18 18.52
C TRP A 126 -0.33 -7.15 17.94
N LEU A 127 -0.97 -7.99 18.75
CA LEU A 127 -2.06 -8.85 18.28
C LEU A 127 -3.28 -8.01 17.86
N ASN A 128 -3.54 -6.93 18.58
CA ASN A 128 -4.67 -6.01 18.34
C ASN A 128 -4.37 -4.91 17.32
N VAL A 129 -3.15 -4.84 16.75
CA VAL A 129 -2.72 -3.74 15.86
C VAL A 129 -3.60 -3.59 14.62
N THR A 130 -4.16 -4.70 14.13
CA THR A 130 -5.06 -4.68 12.97
C THR A 130 -6.44 -4.13 13.30
N ASP A 131 -6.84 -4.15 14.57
CA ASP A 131 -8.16 -3.69 14.99
C ASP A 131 -8.11 -2.21 15.40
N ASN A 132 -7.04 -1.79 16.08
CA ASN A 132 -6.92 -0.43 16.61
C ASN A 132 -5.96 0.47 15.80
N LYS A 133 -5.17 -0.09 14.88
CA LYS A 133 -4.14 0.61 14.08
C LYS A 133 -3.07 1.33 14.93
N VAL A 134 -2.86 0.90 16.18
CA VAL A 134 -1.87 1.47 17.10
C VAL A 134 -0.69 0.54 17.26
N LYS A 135 0.49 0.99 16.80
CA LYS A 135 1.75 0.25 16.95
C LYS A 135 2.27 0.42 18.39
N PRO A 136 2.54 -0.66 19.14
CA PRO A 136 3.13 -0.52 20.47
C PRO A 136 4.63 -0.19 20.37
N GLU A 137 5.11 0.58 21.34
CA GLU A 137 6.54 0.86 21.48
C GLU A 137 7.29 -0.38 21.96
N LYS A 138 8.44 -0.67 21.34
CA LYS A 138 9.33 -1.77 21.75
C LYS A 138 9.84 -1.49 23.18
N PRO A 139 9.71 -2.43 24.14
CA PRO A 139 10.28 -2.27 25.47
C PRO A 139 11.79 -2.07 25.40
N ILE A 140 12.33 -1.20 26.26
CA ILE A 140 13.74 -0.76 26.20
C ILE A 140 14.71 -1.94 26.36
N TRP A 141 14.33 -2.95 27.15
CA TRP A 141 15.14 -4.13 27.42
C TRP A 141 15.04 -5.22 26.34
N PHE A 142 14.21 -5.04 25.31
CA PHE A 142 14.23 -5.95 24.17
C PHE A 142 15.54 -5.76 23.42
N ASP A 143 16.47 -6.68 23.60
CA ASP A 143 17.68 -6.78 22.78
C ASP A 143 17.34 -7.11 21.32
#